data_AF-A0A0M4FFK5-F1
#
_entry.id   AF-A0A0M4FFK5-F1
#
_cell.length_a   1.000
_cell.length_b   1.000
_cell.length_c   1.000
_cell.angle_alpha   90.00
_cell.angle_beta   90.00
_cell.angle_gamma   90.00
#
_symmetry.space_group_name_H-M   'P 1'
#
loop_
_entity.id
_entity.type
_entity.pdbx_description
1 polymer ?
#
loop_
_entity_poly.entity_id
_entity_poly.type
_entity_poly.pdbx_seq_one_letter_code
_entity_poly.pdbx_strand_id
1 'polypeptide(L)' 'MKQKITISHWEETCEDDSCFEYGTSISLNGKELIREASIKTAIETLVKELGIEAEIEEICEELKCITYKKNK' A
#
# COMPACT_ATOMS: atom_id res chain seq x y z
N MET A 1 7.61 -14.17 19.08
CA MET A 1 6.37 -14.66 18.44
C MET A 1 6.48 -14.39 16.95
N LYS A 2 6.15 -15.35 16.07
CA LYS A 2 6.21 -15.12 14.62
C LYS A 2 4.94 -14.38 14.18
N GLN A 3 5.10 -13.21 13.56
CA GLN A 3 3.99 -12.44 13.00
C GLN A 3 3.68 -12.95 11.58
N LYS A 4 2.39 -13.02 11.22
CA LYS A 4 1.98 -13.29 9.84
C LYS A 4 1.58 -11.98 9.18
N ILE A 5 2.39 -11.53 8.24
CA ILE A 5 2.14 -10.33 7.43
C ILE A 5 1.63 -10.82 6.07
N THR A 6 0.53 -10.26 5.60
CA THR A 6 -0.04 -10.52 4.27
C THR A 6 -0.13 -9.20 3.53
N ILE A 7 0.49 -9.13 2.36
CA ILE A 7 0.46 -7.98 1.47
C ILE A 7 -0.40 -8.38 0.28
N SER A 8 -1.41 -7.59 -0.03
CA SER A 8 -2.32 -7.82 -1.16
C SER A 8 -2.36 -6.56 -2.01
N HIS A 9 -2.38 -6.75 -3.33
CA HIS A 9 -2.56 -5.66 -4.27
C HIS A 9 -4.03 -5.61 -4.69
N TRP A 10 -4.55 -4.41 -4.85
CA TRP A 10 -5.91 -4.18 -5.34
C TRP A 10 -5.86 -3.17 -6.47
N GLU A 11 -6.82 -3.31 -7.36
CA GLU A 11 -7.08 -2.40 -8.46
C GLU A 11 -8.58 -2.10 -8.44
N GLU A 12 -8.94 -0.84 -8.65
CA GLU A 12 -10.32 -0.37 -8.63
C GLU A 12 -10.53 0.58 -9.81
N THR A 13 -11.52 0.26 -10.64
CA THR A 13 -11.97 1.14 -11.72
C THR A 13 -13.25 1.82 -11.25
N CYS A 14 -13.29 3.16 -11.30
CA CYS A 14 -14.51 3.91 -10.99
C CYS A 14 -15.66 3.50 -11.92
N GLU A 15 -16.91 3.63 -11.47
CA GLU A 15 -18.13 3.22 -12.21
C GLU A 15 -18.21 3.80 -13.65
N ASP A 16 -17.61 4.95 -13.91
CA ASP A 16 -17.60 5.63 -15.22
C ASP A 16 -16.34 5.38 -16.06
N ASP A 17 -15.48 4.41 -15.71
CA ASP A 17 -14.14 4.18 -16.30
C ASP A 17 -13.21 5.43 -16.28
N SER A 18 -13.63 6.44 -15.52
CA SER A 18 -13.00 7.76 -15.45
C SER A 18 -11.76 7.77 -14.56
N CYS A 19 -11.63 6.77 -13.69
CA CYS A 19 -10.50 6.58 -12.82
C CYS A 19 -10.05 5.12 -12.80
N PHE A 20 -8.75 4.91 -12.63
CA PHE A 20 -8.16 3.63 -12.30
C PHE A 20 -7.24 3.86 -11.11
N GLU A 21 -7.53 3.22 -9.99
CA GLU A 21 -6.71 3.26 -8.79
C GLU A 21 -6.09 1.88 -8.56
N TYR A 22 -4.85 1.87 -8.08
CA TYR A 22 -4.20 0.67 -7.59
C TYR A 22 -3.57 0.96 -6.24
N GLY A 23 -3.43 -0.07 -5.42
CA GLY A 23 -2.83 0.09 -4.12
C GLY A 23 -2.49 -1.21 -3.45
N THR A 24 -2.17 -1.09 -2.17
CA THR A 24 -1.73 -2.18 -1.31
C THR A 24 -2.58 -2.23 -0.05
N SER A 25 -3.04 -3.43 0.29
CA SER A 25 -3.60 -3.76 1.59
C SER A 25 -2.58 -4.57 2.39
N ILE A 26 -2.44 -4.26 3.69
CA ILE A 26 -1.62 -5.04 4.61
C ILE A 26 -2.51 -5.59 5.71
N SER A 27 -2.40 -6.90 5.95
CA SER A 27 -3.02 -7.60 7.08
C SER A 27 -1.97 -8.19 8.00
N LEU A 28 -2.16 -8.02 9.31
CA LEU A 28 -1.34 -8.61 10.37
C LEU A 28 -2.16 -9.63 11.15
N ASN A 29 -1.71 -10.89 11.15
CA ASN A 29 -2.38 -12.02 11.79
C ASN A 29 -3.86 -12.17 11.41
N GLY A 30 -4.21 -11.85 10.16
CA GLY A 30 -5.56 -11.96 9.61
C GLY A 30 -6.46 -10.75 9.86
N LYS A 31 -5.98 -9.70 10.53
CA LYS A 31 -6.67 -8.41 10.65
C LYS A 31 -6.10 -7.43 9.63
N GLU A 32 -6.96 -6.85 8.80
CA GLU A 32 -6.55 -5.75 7.91
C GLU A 32 -6.14 -4.53 8.76
N LEU A 33 -4.92 -4.03 8.51
CA LEU A 33 -4.38 -2.84 9.15
C LEU A 33 -4.65 -1.59 8.32
N ILE A 34 -4.46 -1.71 7.00
CA ILE A 34 -4.54 -0.57 6.09
C ILE A 34 -4.82 -1.07 4.66
N ARG A 35 -5.58 -0.27 3.92
CA ARG A 35 -5.80 -0.35 2.47
C ARG A 35 -5.50 1.04 1.89
N GLU A 36 -4.38 1.19 1.18
CA GLU A 36 -3.87 2.50 0.75
C GLU A 36 -3.18 2.41 -0.61
N ALA A 37 -3.24 3.48 -1.40
CA ALA A 37 -2.62 3.52 -2.72
C ALA A 37 -1.09 3.62 -2.62
N SER A 38 -0.59 4.27 -1.57
CA SER A 38 0.84 4.37 -1.26
C SER A 38 1.38 3.13 -0.55
N ILE A 39 2.34 2.45 -1.19
CA ILE A 39 3.07 1.31 -0.60
C ILE A 39 3.86 1.77 0.62
N LYS A 40 4.54 2.93 0.53
CA LYS A 40 5.31 3.50 1.63
C LYS A 40 4.45 3.68 2.89
N THR A 41 3.30 4.34 2.78
CA THR A 41 2.40 4.56 3.92
C THR A 41 1.88 3.24 4.50
N ALA A 42 1.62 2.24 3.65
CA ALA A 42 1.24 0.91 4.11
C ALA A 42 2.35 0.28 4.97
N ILE A 43 3.61 0.32 4.51
CA ILE A 43 4.76 -0.24 5.25
C ILE A 43 5.03 0.55 6.53
N GLU A 44 4.95 1.88 6.51
CA GLU A 44 5.09 2.73 7.71
C GLU A 44 4.07 2.35 8.80
N THR A 45 2.82 2.08 8.39
CA THR A 45 1.77 1.62 9.31
C THR A 45 2.10 0.25 9.89
N LEU A 46 2.60 -0.68 9.07
CA LEU A 46 3.01 -2.01 9.51
C LEU A 46 4.15 -1.96 10.53
N VAL A 47 5.23 -1.21 10.27
CA VAL A 47 6.37 -1.14 11.20
C VAL A 47 5.98 -0.49 12.53
N LYS A 48 5.10 0.52 12.48
CA LYS A 48 4.54 1.15 13.68
C LYS A 48 3.70 0.17 14.50
N GLU A 49 2.84 -0.62 13.86
CA GLU A 49 2.03 -1.64 14.55
C GLU A 49 2.92 -2.73 15.17
N LEU A 50 4.06 -3.03 14.56
CA LEU A 50 5.03 -3.99 15.06
C LEU A 50 5.97 -3.41 16.14
N GLY A 51 5.90 -2.10 16.42
CA GLY A 51 6.82 -1.43 17.34
C GLY A 51 8.27 -1.42 16.87
N ILE A 52 8.49 -1.40 15.55
CA ILE A 52 9.81 -1.40 14.92
C ILE A 52 10.14 0.03 14.47
N GLU A 53 11.30 0.53 14.89
CA GLU A 53 11.89 1.74 14.31
C GLU A 53 12.62 1.38 13.02
N ALA A 54 12.15 1.92 11.90
CA ALA A 54 12.72 1.67 10.57
C ALA A 54 12.79 2.97 9.76
N GLU A 55 13.90 3.18 9.08
CA GLU A 55 14.02 4.19 8.02
C GLU A 55 13.51 3.56 6.72
N ILE A 56 12.47 4.15 6.12
CA ILE A 56 11.80 3.62 4.94
C ILE A 56 12.06 4.57 3.76
N GLU A 57 12.85 4.09 2.81
CA GLU A 57 13.09 4.73 1.53
C GLU A 57 12.33 3.98 0.43
N GLU A 58 11.60 4.72 -0.41
CA GLU A 58 10.91 4.19 -1.58
C GLU A 58 11.71 4.55 -2.83
N ILE A 59 12.29 3.54 -3.49
CA ILE A 59 13.09 3.70 -4.71
C ILE A 59 12.28 3.21 -5.90
N CYS A 60 12.15 4.06 -6.91
CA CYS A 60 11.27 3.85 -8.05
C CYS A 60 12.10 3.85 -9.33
N GLU A 61 12.17 2.73 -10.04
CA GLU A 61 13.05 2.62 -11.20
C GLU A 61 12.61 3.42 -12.43
N GLU A 62 11.41 4.02 -12.47
CA GLU A 62 10.94 4.94 -13.52
C GLU A 62 9.49 5.33 -13.20
N LEU A 63 9.19 6.57 -12.77
CA LEU A 63 7.85 7.20 -12.65
C LEU A 63 6.68 6.42 -11.97
N LYS A 64 6.89 5.20 -11.45
CA LYS A 64 5.83 4.24 -11.07
C LYS A 64 5.46 4.21 -9.58
N CYS A 65 6.13 4.98 -8.74
CA CYS A 65 5.63 5.25 -7.38
C CYS A 65 4.61 6.39 -7.34
N ILE A 66 4.32 6.98 -8.49
CA ILE A 66 3.21 7.90 -8.63
C ILE A 66 1.96 7.04 -8.76
N THR A 67 1.16 6.99 -7.71
CA THR A 67 -0.27 6.65 -7.79
C THR A 67 -0.84 7.29 -9.04
N TYR A 68 -1.12 6.49 -10.07
CA TYR A 68 -1.64 6.95 -11.35
C TYR A 68 -3.02 7.59 -11.12
N LYS A 69 -3.07 8.90 -10.85
CA LYS A 69 -4.26 9.70 -11.13
C LYS A 69 -4.36 9.79 -12.65
N LYS A 70 -5.25 9.02 -13.25
CA LYS A 70 -5.46 9.07 -14.70
C LYS A 70 -5.87 10.49 -15.11
N ASN A 71 -5.27 10.91 -16.21
CA ASN A 71 -5.30 12.24 -16.80
C ASN A 71 -6.70 12.85 -16.89
N LYS A 72 -6.78 14.13 -16.52
CA LYS A 72 -7.90 14.99 -16.90
C LYS A 72 -7.84 15.33 -18.38
#